data_AF-A0A9W8UGD1-F1
#
_entry.id   AF-A0A9W8UGD1-F1
#
_cell.length_a   1.000
_cell.length_b   1.000
_cell.length_c   1.000
_cell.angle_alpha   90.00
_cell.angle_beta   90.00
_cell.angle_gamma   90.00
#
_symmetry.space_group_name_H-M   'P 1'
#
loop_
_entity.id
_entity.type
_entity.pdbx_description
1 polymer ?
#
loop_
_entity_poly.entity_id
_entity_poly.type
_entity_poly.pdbx_seq_one_letter_code
_entity_poly.pdbx_strand_id
1 'polypeptide(L)'
;MKFSVALAALVGVAAAAPQQLRQRSPHERSTTRRNRTNQRLGEPYTNAHGVRSQTSSNWAGAVKHAKGITKVVGTIEVPTPRGGSADQSGAAWVGIDGDSCQAALLQTGIDFYGDGSFDAWWEWIPDNVVMFDDFPLSVGDKIYMEVDASDAHFQAHPVDALRD
;
A
#
# COMPACT_ATOMS: atom_id res chain seq x y z
N MET A 1 -31.71 -67.42 -2.83
CA MET A 1 -31.26 -66.87 -4.12
C MET A 1 -32.18 -65.69 -4.43
N LYS A 2 -31.80 -64.42 -4.50
CA LYS A 2 -30.52 -63.71 -4.68
C LYS A 2 -30.63 -62.35 -3.97
N PHE A 3 -29.56 -61.88 -3.36
CA PHE A 3 -29.43 -60.52 -2.83
C PHE A 3 -29.11 -59.56 -3.98
N SER A 4 -29.72 -58.38 -4.00
CA SER A 4 -29.28 -57.28 -4.86
C SER A 4 -29.18 -56.01 -4.01
N VAL A 5 -27.94 -55.73 -3.61
CA VAL A 5 -27.48 -54.44 -3.10
C VAL A 5 -27.21 -53.57 -4.33
N ALA A 6 -27.81 -52.38 -4.40
CA ALA A 6 -27.43 -51.36 -5.37
C ALA A 6 -26.63 -50.27 -4.64
N LEU A 7 -25.39 -50.09 -5.10
CA LEU A 7 -24.37 -49.22 -4.57
C LEU A 7 -24.62 -47.77 -5.00
N ALA A 8 -24.36 -46.83 -4.09
CA ALA A 8 -24.50 -45.39 -4.28
C ALA A 8 -23.43 -44.79 -5.23
N ALA A 9 -23.76 -43.67 -5.88
CA ALA A 9 -22.78 -42.72 -6.41
C ALA A 9 -23.31 -41.28 -6.23
N LEU A 10 -22.92 -40.65 -5.12
CA LEU A 10 -23.04 -39.19 -4.94
C LEU A 10 -21.86 -38.53 -5.66
N VAL A 11 -22.12 -37.89 -6.79
CA VAL A 11 -21.13 -37.05 -7.48
C VAL A 11 -21.14 -35.68 -6.80
N GLY A 12 -20.23 -35.47 -5.85
CA GLY A 12 -19.96 -34.15 -5.29
C GLY A 12 -19.08 -33.35 -6.25
N VAL A 13 -19.65 -32.32 -6.89
CA VAL A 13 -18.85 -31.31 -7.59
C VAL A 13 -18.33 -30.36 -6.53
N ALA A 14 -17.10 -30.57 -6.07
CA ALA A 14 -16.38 -29.54 -5.34
C ALA A 14 -16.07 -28.41 -6.33
N ALA A 15 -16.82 -27.32 -6.25
CA ALA A 15 -16.41 -26.07 -6.85
C ALA A 15 -15.14 -25.62 -6.11
N ALA A 16 -13.98 -25.94 -6.67
CA ALA A 16 -12.73 -25.32 -6.27
C ALA A 16 -12.85 -23.83 -6.64
N ALA A 17 -13.26 -23.00 -5.69
CA ALA A 17 -13.04 -21.58 -5.80
C ALA A 17 -11.53 -21.39 -6.09
N PRO A 18 -11.14 -20.62 -7.11
CA PRO A 18 -9.74 -20.29 -7.26
C PRO A 18 -9.34 -19.59 -5.97
N GLN A 19 -8.58 -20.29 -5.12
CA GLN A 19 -7.75 -19.62 -4.13
C GLN A 19 -6.81 -18.78 -4.98
N GLN A 20 -7.19 -17.53 -5.22
CA GLN A 20 -6.24 -16.51 -5.59
C GLN A 20 -5.18 -16.59 -4.48
N LEU A 21 -4.03 -17.12 -4.84
CA LEU A 21 -2.85 -17.06 -4.01
C LEU A 21 -2.67 -15.58 -3.73
N ARG A 22 -3.12 -15.15 -2.55
CA ARG A 22 -3.03 -13.79 -2.04
C ARG A 22 -1.54 -13.44 -2.10
N GLN A 23 -1.14 -12.76 -3.16
CA GLN A 23 0.24 -12.36 -3.36
C GLN A 23 0.49 -11.29 -2.31
N ARG A 24 1.15 -11.71 -1.22
CA ARG A 24 1.50 -10.87 -0.09
C ARG A 24 2.22 -9.63 -0.59
N SER A 25 1.72 -8.48 -0.19
CA SER A 25 2.19 -7.18 -0.62
C SER A 25 3.65 -6.90 -0.23
N PRO A 26 4.35 -5.95 -0.88
CA PRO A 26 5.66 -5.48 -0.45
C PRO A 26 5.60 -4.94 0.98
N HIS A 27 4.43 -4.41 1.37
CA HIS A 27 4.11 -3.96 2.71
C HIS A 27 4.05 -5.10 3.73
N GLU A 28 3.49 -6.27 3.38
CA GLU A 28 3.41 -7.46 4.28
C GLU A 28 4.66 -8.34 4.24
N ARG A 29 5.42 -8.36 3.14
CA ARG A 29 6.57 -9.27 2.98
C ARG A 29 7.77 -8.88 3.85
N SER A 30 7.77 -7.71 4.47
CA SER A 30 8.84 -7.28 5.37
C SER A 30 8.59 -7.73 6.81
N THR A 31 9.19 -8.85 7.22
CA THR A 31 9.24 -9.30 8.63
C THR A 31 10.21 -8.46 9.49
N THR A 32 10.97 -7.56 8.87
CA THR A 32 11.78 -6.55 9.54
C THR A 32 10.99 -5.25 9.48
N ARG A 33 10.82 -4.54 10.61
CA ARG A 33 10.27 -3.17 10.61
C ARG A 33 11.23 -2.26 9.82
N ARG A 34 11.19 -2.31 8.50
CA ARG A 34 11.88 -1.34 7.66
C ARG A 34 11.22 0.00 7.93
N ASN A 35 12.02 1.04 8.10
CA ASN A 35 11.48 2.38 8.20
C ASN A 35 10.86 2.73 6.84
N ARG A 36 9.52 2.76 6.77
CA ARG A 36 8.72 2.96 5.55
C ARG A 36 8.53 4.44 5.19
N THR A 37 8.91 5.32 6.12
CA THR A 37 9.03 6.77 5.89
C THR A 37 10.22 7.09 4.96
N ASN A 38 10.35 8.36 4.57
CA ASN A 38 11.37 8.81 3.64
C ASN A 38 12.79 8.61 4.19
N GLN A 39 13.65 7.99 3.39
CA GLN A 39 15.07 7.78 3.68
C GLN A 39 15.93 8.72 2.83
N ARG A 40 16.12 9.94 3.34
CA ARG A 40 16.91 10.98 2.68
C ARG A 40 18.38 10.59 2.56
N LEU A 41 18.97 10.90 1.41
CA LEU A 41 20.37 10.72 1.10
C LEU A 41 21.04 12.09 0.89
N GLY A 42 22.06 12.36 1.71
CA GLY A 42 22.81 13.62 1.66
C GLY A 42 21.98 14.86 2.00
N GLU A 43 22.62 16.01 1.85
CA GLU A 43 22.01 17.30 2.15
C GLU A 43 21.10 17.79 1.02
N PRO A 44 20.05 18.57 1.33
CA PRO A 44 19.25 19.25 0.33
C PRO A 44 20.12 20.17 -0.53
N TYR A 45 19.81 20.24 -1.82
CA TYR A 45 20.49 21.14 -2.77
C TYR A 45 19.47 21.90 -3.62
N THR A 46 19.94 22.94 -4.30
CA THR A 46 19.13 23.67 -5.29
C THR A 46 19.67 23.33 -6.66
N ASN A 47 18.81 22.85 -7.56
CA ASN A 47 19.23 22.53 -8.91
C ASN A 47 19.40 23.80 -9.78
N ALA A 48 19.88 23.65 -11.01
CA ALA A 48 20.12 24.76 -11.94
C ALA A 48 18.86 25.58 -12.28
N HIS A 49 17.66 25.05 -12.01
CA HIS A 49 16.38 25.71 -12.23
C HIS A 49 15.82 26.38 -10.96
N GLY A 50 16.62 26.46 -9.88
CA GLY A 50 16.18 27.09 -8.62
C GLY A 50 15.24 26.22 -7.79
N VAL A 51 15.07 24.94 -8.13
CA VAL A 51 14.19 24.02 -7.37
C VAL A 51 14.98 23.37 -6.24
N ARG A 52 14.45 23.45 -5.02
CA ARG A 52 14.98 22.71 -3.86
C ARG A 52 14.70 21.22 -4.03
N SER A 53 15.75 20.42 -3.95
CA SER A 53 15.71 18.98 -4.15
C SER A 53 16.48 18.26 -3.04
N GLN A 54 16.08 17.02 -2.76
CA GLN A 54 16.80 16.12 -1.87
C GLN A 54 16.66 14.71 -2.43
N THR A 55 17.76 13.97 -2.43
CA THR A 55 17.77 12.58 -2.89
C THR A 55 17.19 11.69 -1.80
N SER A 56 16.48 10.63 -2.19
CA SER A 56 15.98 9.59 -1.30
C SER A 56 16.29 8.22 -1.86
N SER A 57 16.54 7.24 -0.99
CA SER A 57 16.76 5.84 -1.40
C SER A 57 15.47 5.11 -1.73
N ASN A 58 14.31 5.60 -1.26
CA ASN A 58 13.04 4.88 -1.35
C ASN A 58 11.86 5.72 -1.87
N TRP A 59 11.93 7.06 -1.83
CA TRP A 59 10.87 7.93 -2.33
C TRP A 59 11.30 8.69 -3.59
N ALA A 60 10.33 8.96 -4.45
CA ALA A 60 10.45 9.90 -5.55
C ALA A 60 9.12 10.66 -5.69
N GLY A 61 9.19 11.95 -6.02
CA GLY A 61 8.00 12.79 -6.17
C GLY A 61 8.15 14.16 -5.53
N ALA A 62 7.03 14.85 -5.37
CA ALA A 62 6.97 16.17 -4.76
C ALA A 62 6.72 16.06 -3.26
N VAL A 63 7.50 16.80 -2.47
CA VAL A 63 7.26 16.96 -1.03
C VAL A 63 7.12 18.44 -0.70
N LYS A 64 6.06 18.80 0.03
CA LYS A 64 5.80 20.16 0.49
C LYS A 64 5.98 20.24 2.00
N HIS A 65 6.92 21.04 2.46
CA HIS A 65 7.08 21.33 3.90
C HIS A 65 6.22 22.53 4.27
N ALA A 66 5.14 22.30 4.99
CA ALA A 66 4.31 23.34 5.58
C ALA A 66 3.61 22.81 6.85
N LYS A 67 3.17 23.73 7.71
CA LYS A 67 2.30 23.41 8.85
C LYS A 67 0.83 23.49 8.42
N GLY A 68 -0.04 22.75 9.11
CA GLY A 68 -1.48 22.81 8.88
C GLY A 68 -1.94 22.17 7.56
N ILE A 69 -1.14 21.26 6.99
CA ILE A 69 -1.59 20.42 5.89
C ILE A 69 -2.59 19.41 6.48
N THR A 70 -3.86 19.55 6.13
CA THR A 70 -4.92 18.62 6.55
C THR A 70 -5.37 17.70 5.44
N LYS A 71 -5.15 18.06 4.17
CA LYS A 71 -5.64 17.28 3.03
C LYS A 71 -4.61 17.21 1.92
N VAL A 72 -4.39 16.02 1.39
CA VAL A 72 -3.57 15.80 0.19
C VAL A 72 -4.36 14.91 -0.76
N VAL A 73 -4.46 15.37 -2.01
CA VAL A 73 -5.20 14.68 -3.08
C VAL A 73 -4.28 14.46 -4.27
N GLY A 74 -4.53 13.39 -5.01
CA GLY A 74 -3.79 13.06 -6.21
C GLY A 74 -4.61 12.18 -7.12
N THR A 75 -4.27 12.19 -8.40
CA THR A 75 -4.82 11.24 -9.36
C THR A 75 -3.70 10.66 -10.18
N ILE A 76 -3.66 9.34 -10.27
CA ILE A 76 -2.71 8.63 -11.12
C ILE A 76 -3.46 7.86 -12.19
N GLU A 77 -2.77 7.58 -13.28
CA GLU A 77 -3.16 6.52 -14.20
C GLU A 77 -2.44 5.25 -13.78
N VAL A 78 -3.17 4.13 -13.64
CA VAL A 78 -2.55 2.84 -13.28
C VAL A 78 -1.53 2.46 -14.37
N PRO A 79 -0.25 2.31 -14.03
CA PRO A 79 0.80 2.06 -15.02
C PRO A 79 0.74 0.63 -15.54
N THR A 80 1.44 0.37 -16.64
CA THR A 80 1.75 -1.01 -17.08
C THR A 80 3.08 -1.45 -16.47
N PRO A 81 3.11 -2.39 -15.50
CA PRO A 81 4.35 -2.88 -14.93
C PRO A 81 5.12 -3.77 -15.93
N ARG A 82 6.45 -3.79 -15.86
CA ARG A 82 7.32 -4.57 -16.78
C ARG A 82 8.48 -5.30 -16.08
N GLY A 83 8.25 -5.83 -14.88
CA GLY A 83 9.29 -6.51 -14.09
C GLY A 83 9.34 -8.03 -14.24
N GLY A 84 8.29 -8.66 -14.76
CA GLY A 84 8.20 -10.11 -14.95
C GLY A 84 7.95 -10.92 -13.68
N SER A 85 8.15 -10.37 -12.47
CA SER A 85 7.81 -11.03 -11.21
C SER A 85 7.21 -10.07 -10.17
N ALA A 86 6.42 -10.60 -9.22
CA ALA A 86 5.90 -9.85 -8.09
C ALA A 86 6.96 -9.33 -7.11
N ASP A 87 8.19 -9.85 -7.17
CA ASP A 87 9.29 -9.37 -6.32
C ASP A 87 9.81 -8.01 -6.77
N GLN A 88 9.52 -7.64 -8.01
CA GLN A 88 9.80 -6.32 -8.57
C GLN A 88 8.53 -5.48 -8.50
N SER A 89 8.49 -4.57 -7.54
CA SER A 89 7.29 -3.78 -7.24
C SER A 89 7.62 -2.33 -6.98
N GLY A 90 6.59 -1.49 -7.03
CA GLY A 90 6.62 -0.10 -6.60
C GLY A 90 5.23 0.31 -6.12
N ALA A 91 5.15 1.51 -5.57
CA ALA A 91 3.90 2.07 -5.08
C ALA A 91 3.74 3.51 -5.57
N ALA A 92 2.49 3.93 -5.78
CA ALA A 92 2.12 5.32 -6.03
C ALA A 92 1.02 5.70 -5.04
N TRP A 93 1.23 6.80 -4.31
CA TRP A 93 0.41 7.16 -3.16
C TRP A 93 0.41 8.67 -2.92
N VAL A 94 -0.55 9.13 -2.12
CA VAL A 94 -0.57 10.46 -1.51
C VAL A 94 -0.51 10.32 0.01
N GLY A 95 0.08 11.30 0.69
CA GLY A 95 0.20 11.23 2.14
C GLY A 95 0.58 12.53 2.83
N ILE A 96 0.46 12.52 4.15
CA ILE A 96 0.84 13.58 5.07
C ILE A 96 1.91 13.01 6.01
N ASP A 97 2.95 13.82 6.29
CA ASP A 97 4.13 13.47 7.08
C ASP A 97 5.04 12.42 6.42
N GLY A 98 5.78 11.63 7.20
CA GLY A 98 6.76 10.64 6.74
C GLY A 98 8.07 11.20 6.18
N ASP A 99 8.26 12.53 6.12
CA ASP A 99 9.49 13.13 5.59
C ASP A 99 10.32 13.89 6.65
N SER A 100 9.96 15.13 7.00
CA SER A 100 10.58 15.79 8.16
C SER A 100 9.97 15.34 9.49
N CYS A 101 8.69 14.98 9.48
CA CYS A 101 7.99 14.31 10.58
C CYS A 101 8.10 12.80 10.34
N GLN A 102 9.01 12.14 11.05
CA GLN A 102 9.27 10.70 10.88
C GLN A 102 8.46 9.82 11.85
N ALA A 103 7.68 10.44 12.74
CA ALA A 103 6.91 9.74 13.77
C ALA A 103 5.59 9.16 13.25
N ALA A 104 5.03 9.74 12.18
CA ALA A 104 3.78 9.32 11.57
C ALA A 104 3.82 9.50 10.05
N LEU A 105 2.96 8.78 9.35
CA LEU A 105 2.69 8.93 7.93
C LEU A 105 1.29 8.40 7.66
N LEU A 106 0.36 9.30 7.34
CA LEU A 106 -0.98 8.93 6.85
C LEU A 106 -0.93 8.90 5.33
N GLN A 107 -1.27 7.76 4.72
CA GLN A 107 -1.12 7.56 3.29
C GLN A 107 -2.13 6.57 2.71
N THR A 108 -2.44 6.73 1.43
CA THR A 108 -3.21 5.77 0.64
C THR A 108 -2.71 5.72 -0.79
N GLY A 109 -2.76 4.54 -1.40
CA GLY A 109 -2.16 4.32 -2.70
C GLY A 109 -2.48 2.98 -3.32
N ILE A 110 -1.73 2.70 -4.39
CA ILE A 110 -1.70 1.41 -5.05
C ILE A 110 -0.27 0.87 -5.08
N ASP A 111 -0.15 -0.44 -4.92
CA ASP A 111 1.05 -1.21 -5.27
C ASP A 111 0.88 -1.76 -6.70
N PHE A 112 1.97 -1.75 -7.45
CA PHE A 112 2.04 -2.34 -8.78
C PHE A 112 3.25 -3.26 -8.89
N TYR A 113 3.03 -4.42 -9.50
CA TYR A 113 3.96 -5.54 -9.48
C TYR A 113 4.38 -5.94 -10.88
N GLY A 114 5.62 -6.39 -11.03
CA GLY A 114 6.20 -6.72 -12.32
C GLY A 114 5.47 -7.82 -13.10
N ASP A 115 4.68 -8.66 -12.43
CA ASP A 115 3.83 -9.69 -13.03
C ASP A 115 2.45 -9.18 -13.50
N GLY A 116 2.18 -7.88 -13.30
CA GLY A 116 0.94 -7.23 -13.71
C GLY A 116 -0.18 -7.28 -12.68
N SER A 117 0.07 -7.81 -11.48
CA SER A 117 -0.85 -7.67 -10.35
C SER A 117 -0.80 -6.26 -9.76
N PHE A 118 -1.82 -5.92 -8.95
CA PHE A 118 -1.97 -4.64 -8.26
C PHE A 118 -2.69 -4.84 -6.94
N ASP A 119 -2.43 -3.98 -5.96
CA ASP A 119 -3.21 -3.88 -4.71
C ASP A 119 -3.53 -2.41 -4.41
N ALA A 120 -4.69 -2.14 -3.83
CA ALA A 120 -5.03 -0.82 -3.27
C ALA A 120 -5.01 -0.87 -1.74
N TRP A 121 -4.52 0.19 -1.10
CA TRP A 121 -4.29 0.18 0.35
C TRP A 121 -4.38 1.57 1.00
N TRP A 122 -4.51 1.56 2.32
CA TRP A 122 -4.26 2.73 3.18
C TRP A 122 -3.40 2.33 4.38
N GLU A 123 -2.69 3.29 4.94
CA GLU A 123 -1.80 3.07 6.08
C GLU A 123 -1.66 4.34 6.94
N TRP A 124 -1.59 4.13 8.25
CA TRP A 124 -1.19 5.15 9.22
C TRP A 124 -0.01 4.64 10.04
N ILE A 125 1.22 4.96 9.63
CA ILE A 125 2.44 4.57 10.36
C ILE A 125 2.40 5.14 11.79
N PRO A 126 2.69 4.35 12.83
CA PRO A 126 3.41 3.06 12.81
C PRO A 126 2.56 1.79 12.63
N ASP A 127 1.25 1.91 12.45
CA ASP A 127 0.38 0.73 12.28
C ASP A 127 0.66 0.03 10.94
N ASN A 128 0.09 -1.18 10.82
CA ASN A 128 0.21 -1.97 9.61
C ASN A 128 -0.69 -1.41 8.49
N VAL A 129 -0.29 -1.69 7.26
CA VAL A 129 -1.09 -1.43 6.06
C VAL A 129 -2.43 -2.18 6.13
N VAL A 130 -3.46 -1.57 5.57
CA VAL A 130 -4.79 -2.17 5.37
C VAL A 130 -5.11 -2.18 3.88
N MET A 131 -5.50 -3.35 3.37
CA MET A 131 -5.84 -3.54 1.96
C MET A 131 -7.32 -3.25 1.72
N PHE A 132 -7.64 -2.72 0.53
CA PHE A 132 -9.01 -2.67 0.04
C PHE A 132 -9.33 -3.95 -0.74
N ASP A 133 -10.07 -4.87 -0.12
CA ASP A 133 -10.34 -6.20 -0.70
C ASP A 133 -11.22 -6.16 -1.98
N ASP A 134 -12.09 -5.16 -2.13
CA ASP A 134 -13.05 -5.04 -3.24
C ASP A 134 -12.76 -3.83 -4.15
N PHE A 135 -11.49 -3.54 -4.40
CA PHE A 135 -11.05 -2.43 -5.26
C PHE A 135 -10.30 -2.94 -6.50
N PRO A 136 -11.00 -3.33 -7.58
CA PRO A 136 -10.34 -3.81 -8.78
C PRO A 136 -9.56 -2.69 -9.47
N LEU A 137 -8.35 -3.01 -9.92
CA LEU A 137 -7.44 -2.11 -10.63
C LEU A 137 -7.08 -2.68 -11.99
N SER A 138 -7.14 -1.83 -13.01
CA SER A 138 -6.71 -2.14 -14.38
C SER A 138 -5.78 -1.06 -14.92
N VAL A 139 -4.85 -1.47 -15.78
CA VAL A 139 -3.98 -0.53 -16.51
C VAL A 139 -4.83 0.52 -17.21
N GLY A 140 -4.46 1.79 -17.04
CA GLY A 140 -5.16 2.93 -17.64
C GLY A 140 -6.27 3.52 -16.76
N ASP A 141 -6.67 2.86 -15.67
CA ASP A 141 -7.64 3.42 -14.73
C ASP A 141 -7.13 4.72 -14.12
N LYS A 142 -8.03 5.69 -13.92
CA LYS A 142 -7.73 6.96 -13.23
C LYS A 142 -8.13 6.83 -11.77
N ILE A 143 -7.15 6.67 -10.90
CA ILE A 143 -7.39 6.46 -9.47
C ILE A 143 -7.24 7.77 -8.73
N TYR A 144 -8.34 8.26 -8.18
CA TYR A 144 -8.36 9.37 -7.23
C TYR A 144 -7.97 8.86 -5.84
N MET A 145 -7.03 9.54 -5.20
CA MET A 145 -6.53 9.21 -3.88
C MET A 145 -6.58 10.46 -3.01
N GLU A 146 -6.99 10.29 -1.76
CA GLU A 146 -7.12 11.38 -0.80
C GLU A 146 -6.81 10.89 0.62
N VAL A 147 -6.06 11.70 1.36
CA VAL A 147 -5.97 11.63 2.81
C VAL A 147 -6.49 12.93 3.42
N ASP A 148 -7.24 12.82 4.52
CA ASP A 148 -7.77 13.94 5.28
C ASP A 148 -7.52 13.73 6.79
N ALA A 149 -6.72 14.63 7.37
CA ALA A 149 -6.34 14.67 8.78
C ALA A 149 -7.05 15.82 9.54
N SER A 150 -8.12 16.39 8.97
CA SER A 150 -8.90 17.46 9.62
C SER A 150 -9.66 16.99 10.86
N ASP A 151 -9.92 15.69 10.98
CA ASP A 151 -10.61 15.12 12.13
C ASP A 151 -9.64 14.32 13.00
N ALA A 152 -9.10 14.95 14.04
CA ALA A 152 -8.26 14.30 15.04
C ALA A 152 -9.06 13.39 16.00
N HIS A 153 -10.24 12.91 15.59
CA HIS A 153 -11.04 11.90 16.29
C HIS A 153 -10.78 10.46 15.79
N PHE A 154 -9.60 10.18 15.25
CA PHE A 154 -9.14 8.80 15.18
C PHE A 154 -8.65 8.37 16.57
N GLN A 155 -9.47 7.63 17.30
CA GLN A 155 -9.04 6.95 18.52
C GLN A 155 -7.99 5.91 18.14
N ALA A 156 -6.72 6.24 18.32
CA ALA A 156 -5.70 5.21 18.51
C ALA A 156 -6.19 4.34 19.67
N HIS A 157 -6.44 3.07 19.40
CA HIS A 157 -6.71 2.11 20.46
C HIS A 157 -5.51 2.13 21.44
N PRO A 158 -5.73 2.30 22.75
CA PRO A 158 -4.65 2.38 23.72
C PRO A 158 -4.02 1.00 23.93
N VAL A 159 -2.87 0.80 23.31
CA VAL A 159 -1.82 -0.16 23.67
C VAL A 159 -0.53 0.63 23.43
N ASP A 160 0.00 1.43 24.35
CA ASP A 160 0.32 1.11 25.73
C ASP A 160 0.38 2.42 26.56
N ALA A 161 -0.64 2.67 27.36
CA ALA A 161 -0.39 3.30 28.66
C ALA A 161 0.12 2.18 29.55
N LEU A 162 1.43 2.09 29.75
CA LEU A 162 2.12 1.52 30.93
C LEU A 162 3.61 1.38 30.60
N ARG A 163 4.40 2.40 30.93
CA ARG A 163 5.70 2.27 31.62
C ARG A 163 6.28 3.65 31.90
N ASP A 164 6.21 4.00 33.17
CA ASP A 164 7.24 4.79 33.85
C ASP A 164 8.61 4.11 33.74
#